data_AF-A0A359HBI3-F1
#
_entry.id   AF-A0A359HBI3-F1
#
_cell.length_a   1.000
_cell.length_b   1.000
_cell.length_c   1.000
_cell.angle_alpha   90.00
_cell.angle_beta   90.00
_cell.angle_gamma   90.00
#
_symmetry.space_group_name_H-M   'P 1'
#
loop_
_entity.id
_entity.type
_entity.pdbx_description
1 polymer ?
#
loop_
_entity_poly.entity_id
_entity_poly.type
_entity_poly.pdbx_seq_one_letter_code
_entity_poly.pdbx_strand_id
1 'polypeptide(L)'
;MLNKAIEIATKAHAGQVDKSGNPYILHPLRVMLACESEIERICAVLHDVIEDTPMTLEDIKKQGFSDEIIDVLDHLTRRNGESYDNFIDRMLLNDTACHVKLADLCDNMDLTRIGNPTAKDEERIKKYNEAACKISESLPLNDDTKNRRVISINGCVEIQPFMTHDDFLNRFICFVESHGWYFGGGTEDVTNKE
;
A
#
# COMPACT_ATOMS: atom_id res chain seq x y z
N MET A 1 18.40 -11.50 -0.07
CA MET A 1 18.95 -10.25 -0.67
C MET A 1 18.50 -8.98 0.04
N LEU A 2 17.53 -9.07 0.94
CA LEU A 2 16.91 -7.94 1.65
C LEU A 2 17.86 -6.98 2.37
N ASN A 3 18.85 -7.47 3.12
CA ASN A 3 19.81 -6.58 3.81
C ASN A 3 20.53 -5.62 2.87
N LYS A 4 20.85 -6.06 1.65
CA LYS A 4 21.50 -5.23 0.63
C LYS A 4 20.55 -4.16 0.10
N ALA A 5 19.28 -4.49 -0.11
CA ALA A 5 18.25 -3.53 -0.49
C ALA A 5 18.09 -2.44 0.57
N ILE A 6 18.04 -2.82 1.86
CA ILE A 6 17.97 -1.88 2.99
C ILE A 6 19.19 -0.97 3.02
N GLU A 7 20.39 -1.51 2.83
CA GLU A 7 21.62 -0.70 2.79
C GLU A 7 21.60 0.32 1.63
N ILE A 8 21.14 -0.11 0.44
CA ILE A 8 21.00 0.76 -0.74
C ILE A 8 20.00 1.88 -0.46
N ALA A 9 18.79 1.55 -0.01
CA ALA A 9 17.75 2.55 0.27
C ALA A 9 18.18 3.54 1.37
N THR A 10 18.84 3.04 2.42
CA THR A 10 19.35 3.89 3.50
C THR A 10 20.37 4.91 2.99
N LYS A 11 21.26 4.50 2.06
CA LYS A 11 22.24 5.41 1.44
C LYS A 11 21.58 6.36 0.45
N ALA A 12 20.66 5.88 -0.37
CA ALA A 12 20.02 6.66 -1.42
C ALA A 12 19.15 7.79 -0.85
N HIS A 13 18.43 7.53 0.23
CA HIS A 13 17.58 8.52 0.93
C HIS A 13 18.31 9.25 2.08
N ALA A 14 19.64 9.16 2.15
CA ALA A 14 20.41 9.80 3.22
C ALA A 14 20.23 11.33 3.19
N GLY A 15 19.74 11.91 4.29
CA GLY A 15 19.46 13.34 4.41
C GLY A 15 18.10 13.78 3.88
N GLN A 16 17.32 12.89 3.26
CA GLN A 16 15.94 13.15 2.86
C GLN A 16 15.02 13.09 4.10
N VAL A 17 14.07 14.01 4.17
CA VAL A 17 13.05 14.07 5.22
C VAL A 17 11.65 13.99 4.63
N ASP A 18 10.73 13.38 5.36
CA ASP A 18 9.31 13.37 5.02
C ASP A 18 8.63 14.72 5.32
N LYS A 19 7.33 14.81 5.03
CA LYS A 19 6.53 16.03 5.26
C LYS A 19 6.45 16.44 6.73
N SER A 20 6.73 15.53 7.65
CA SER A 20 6.70 15.74 9.09
C SER A 20 8.11 15.95 9.67
N GLY A 21 9.14 16.00 8.83
CA GLY A 21 10.53 16.25 9.20
C GLY A 21 11.28 15.01 9.69
N ASN A 22 10.70 13.81 9.59
CA ASN A 22 11.39 12.57 9.98
C ASN A 22 12.26 12.03 8.83
N PRO A 23 13.30 11.21 9.11
CA PRO A 23 14.08 10.58 8.06
C PRO A 23 13.21 9.77 7.08
N TYR A 24 13.35 10.05 5.77
CA TYR A 24 12.48 9.45 4.74
C TYR A 24 12.56 7.93 4.69
N ILE A 25 13.73 7.35 4.98
CA ILE A 25 13.96 5.90 5.01
C ILE A 25 12.96 5.12 5.90
N LEU A 26 12.33 5.78 6.87
CA LEU A 26 11.29 5.16 7.69
C LEU A 26 10.06 4.73 6.87
N HIS A 27 9.74 5.43 5.78
CA HIS A 27 8.63 5.05 4.89
C HIS A 27 8.90 3.72 4.16
N PRO A 28 9.97 3.57 3.35
CA PRO A 28 10.26 2.30 2.69
C PRO A 28 10.37 1.11 3.65
N LEU A 29 10.86 1.34 4.88
CA LEU A 29 10.91 0.31 5.92
C LEU A 29 9.53 -0.11 6.44
N ARG A 30 8.56 0.81 6.58
CA ARG A 30 7.18 0.46 6.98
C ARG A 30 6.46 -0.29 5.88
N VAL A 31 6.60 0.14 4.63
CA VAL A 31 6.04 -0.57 3.46
C VAL A 31 6.60 -1.98 3.41
N MET A 32 7.92 -2.16 3.59
CA MET A 32 8.54 -3.48 3.70
C MET A 32 7.93 -4.34 4.81
N LEU A 33 7.70 -3.79 6.00
CA LEU A 33 7.14 -4.54 7.13
C LEU A 33 5.68 -4.98 6.90
N ALA A 34 4.95 -4.29 6.01
CA ALA A 34 3.60 -4.68 5.60
C ALA A 34 3.58 -5.78 4.53
N CYS A 35 4.71 -6.10 3.91
CA CYS A 35 4.82 -7.13 2.87
C CYS A 35 5.08 -8.54 3.42
N GLU A 36 4.60 -9.56 2.72
CA GLU A 36 4.68 -10.95 3.16
C GLU A 36 5.92 -11.67 2.63
N SER A 37 6.14 -11.63 1.31
CA SER A 37 7.23 -12.37 0.65
C SER A 37 8.56 -11.61 0.68
N GLU A 38 9.69 -12.32 0.56
CA GLU A 38 11.01 -11.66 0.50
C GLU A 38 11.13 -10.75 -0.74
N ILE A 39 10.51 -11.12 -1.87
CA ILE A 39 10.53 -10.32 -3.10
C ILE A 39 9.75 -9.03 -2.90
N GLU A 40 8.53 -9.09 -2.37
CA GLU A 40 7.75 -7.89 -2.04
C GLU A 40 8.54 -6.99 -1.10
N ARG A 41 9.14 -7.55 -0.04
CA ARG A 41 9.96 -6.79 0.92
C ARG A 41 11.13 -6.09 0.26
N ILE A 42 11.86 -6.77 -0.64
CA ILE A 42 12.97 -6.15 -1.37
C ILE A 42 12.44 -5.01 -2.26
N CYS A 43 11.36 -5.24 -2.99
CA CYS A 43 10.80 -4.26 -3.90
C CYS A 43 10.22 -3.05 -3.14
N ALA A 44 9.55 -3.28 -2.01
CA ALA A 44 9.03 -2.26 -1.11
C ALA A 44 10.13 -1.35 -0.57
N VAL A 45 11.31 -1.89 -0.23
CA VAL A 45 12.44 -1.05 0.21
C VAL A 45 13.04 -0.23 -0.93
N LEU A 46 12.98 -0.75 -2.17
CA LEU A 46 13.64 -0.15 -3.33
C LEU A 46 12.72 0.70 -4.22
N HIS A 47 11.40 0.67 -4.03
CA HIS A 47 10.46 1.32 -4.96
C HIS A 47 10.74 2.82 -5.12
N ASP A 48 10.87 3.54 -4.00
CA ASP A 48 11.20 4.96 -4.00
C ASP A 48 12.67 5.26 -4.32
N VAL A 49 13.56 4.27 -4.23
CA VAL A 49 14.97 4.49 -4.59
C VAL A 49 15.07 4.83 -6.08
N ILE A 50 14.24 4.19 -6.91
CA ILE A 50 14.23 4.42 -8.36
C ILE A 50 13.41 5.66 -8.72
N GLU A 51 12.33 5.94 -7.98
CA GLU A 51 11.47 7.10 -8.26
C GLU A 51 12.07 8.43 -7.79
N ASP A 52 12.68 8.46 -6.60
CA ASP A 52 13.09 9.72 -5.94
C ASP A 52 14.59 10.01 -5.99
N THR A 53 15.40 9.05 -6.47
CA THR A 53 16.87 9.20 -6.48
C THR A 53 17.46 9.01 -7.88
N PRO A 54 18.71 9.41 -8.13
CA PRO A 54 19.36 9.19 -9.43
C PRO A 54 19.64 7.71 -9.79
N MET A 55 19.34 6.76 -8.89
CA MET A 55 19.55 5.33 -9.17
C MET A 55 18.58 4.82 -10.23
N THR A 56 19.09 3.98 -11.13
CA THR A 56 18.29 3.37 -12.20
C THR A 56 18.05 1.87 -11.97
N LEU A 57 17.07 1.28 -12.68
CA LEU A 57 16.88 -0.18 -12.72
C LEU A 57 18.15 -0.93 -13.11
N GLU A 58 18.94 -0.39 -14.04
CA GLU A 58 20.23 -0.96 -14.45
C GLU A 58 21.25 -0.94 -13.31
N ASP A 59 21.24 0.11 -12.48
CA ASP A 59 22.13 0.17 -11.31
C ASP A 59 21.72 -0.84 -10.25
N ILE A 60 20.41 -1.03 -10.02
CA ILE A 60 19.89 -2.10 -9.17
C ILE A 60 20.32 -3.47 -9.73
N LYS A 61 20.14 -3.71 -11.04
CA LYS A 61 20.56 -4.97 -11.68
C LYS A 61 22.05 -5.26 -11.47
N LYS A 62 22.92 -4.27 -11.62
CA LYS A 62 24.38 -4.40 -11.35
C LYS A 62 24.72 -4.75 -9.90
N GLN A 63 23.83 -4.47 -8.94
CA GLN A 63 24.01 -4.91 -7.55
C GLN A 63 23.76 -6.42 -7.35
N GLY A 64 23.30 -7.13 -8.37
CA GLY A 64 23.08 -8.58 -8.35
C GLY A 64 21.68 -9.01 -7.94
N PHE A 65 20.68 -8.12 -8.03
CA PHE A 65 19.27 -8.50 -7.86
C PHE A 65 18.79 -9.33 -9.07
N SER A 66 17.85 -10.25 -8.84
CA SER A 66 17.30 -11.12 -9.86
C SER A 66 16.47 -10.35 -10.88
N ASP A 67 16.35 -10.88 -12.11
CA ASP A 67 15.49 -10.29 -13.15
C ASP A 67 14.03 -10.17 -12.69
N GLU A 68 13.56 -11.07 -11.82
CA GLU A 68 12.23 -10.99 -11.19
C GLU A 68 12.06 -9.73 -10.34
N ILE A 69 13.05 -9.36 -9.53
CA ILE A 69 13.00 -8.13 -8.73
C ILE A 69 13.04 -6.90 -9.64
N ILE A 70 13.83 -6.95 -10.72
CA ILE A 70 13.91 -5.85 -11.69
C ILE A 70 12.57 -5.68 -12.42
N ASP A 71 11.90 -6.78 -12.78
CA ASP A 71 10.60 -6.74 -13.42
C ASP A 71 9.53 -6.10 -12.51
N VAL A 72 9.46 -6.50 -11.24
CA VAL A 72 8.54 -5.89 -10.26
C VAL A 72 8.83 -4.40 -10.07
N LEU A 73 10.11 -4.03 -9.95
CA LEU A 73 10.50 -2.62 -9.78
C LEU A 73 10.21 -1.77 -11.03
N ASP A 74 10.34 -2.32 -12.23
CA ASP A 74 9.91 -1.64 -13.45
C ASP A 74 8.40 -1.40 -13.43
N HIS A 75 7.59 -2.39 -13.02
CA HIS A 75 6.14 -2.25 -12.86
C HIS A 75 5.74 -1.21 -11.80
N LEU A 76 6.56 -1.02 -10.77
CA LEU A 76 6.34 -0.01 -9.72
C LEU A 76 6.79 1.40 -10.10
N THR A 77 7.67 1.54 -11.11
CA THR A 77 8.25 2.82 -11.51
C THR A 77 7.55 3.39 -12.73
N ARG A 78 7.09 4.64 -12.65
CA ARG A 78 6.53 5.32 -13.83
C ARG A 78 7.62 5.66 -14.86
N ARG A 79 7.41 5.28 -16.12
CA ARG A 79 8.36 5.59 -17.21
C ARG A 79 8.25 7.03 -17.67
N ASN A 80 9.35 7.58 -18.21
CA ASN A 80 9.34 8.94 -18.73
C ASN A 80 8.39 9.07 -19.93
N GLY A 81 7.48 10.03 -19.89
CA GLY A 81 6.43 10.23 -20.90
C GLY A 81 5.22 9.29 -20.79
N GLU A 82 5.18 8.40 -19.79
CA GLU A 82 4.05 7.51 -19.54
C GLU A 82 2.91 8.28 -18.83
N SER A 83 1.68 8.14 -19.34
CA SER A 83 0.51 8.66 -18.64
C SER A 83 0.29 7.88 -17.34
N TYR A 84 -0.38 8.51 -16.37
CA TYR A 84 -0.68 7.83 -15.12
C TYR A 84 -1.56 6.58 -15.33
N ASP A 85 -2.53 6.65 -16.23
CA ASP A 85 -3.41 5.52 -16.53
C ASP A 85 -2.65 4.35 -17.16
N ASN A 86 -1.74 4.62 -18.11
CA ASN A 86 -0.92 3.58 -18.73
C ASN A 86 0.04 2.93 -17.72
N PHE A 87 0.59 3.74 -16.79
CA PHE A 87 1.41 3.24 -15.70
C PHE A 87 0.61 2.26 -14.83
N ILE A 88 -0.60 2.65 -14.41
CA ILE A 88 -1.46 1.78 -13.62
C ILE A 88 -1.78 0.50 -14.41
N ASP A 89 -2.25 0.61 -15.66
CA ASP A 89 -2.63 -0.56 -16.46
C ASP A 89 -1.47 -1.53 -16.66
N ARG A 90 -0.24 -1.03 -16.80
CA ARG A 90 0.97 -1.86 -16.83
C ARG A 90 1.22 -2.52 -15.48
N MET A 91 1.22 -1.76 -14.39
CA MET A 91 1.44 -2.27 -13.03
C MET A 91 0.46 -3.39 -12.67
N LEU A 92 -0.81 -3.29 -13.08
CA LEU A 92 -1.84 -4.31 -12.84
C LEU A 92 -1.52 -5.69 -13.47
N LEU A 93 -0.54 -5.79 -14.35
CA LEU A 93 -0.08 -7.05 -14.94
C LEU A 93 0.85 -7.86 -14.02
N ASN A 94 1.31 -7.28 -12.90
CA ASN A 94 2.23 -7.91 -11.97
C ASN A 94 1.65 -7.85 -10.54
N ASP A 95 1.16 -8.99 -10.04
CA ASP A 95 0.52 -9.09 -8.73
C ASP A 95 1.43 -8.63 -7.59
N THR A 96 2.73 -8.95 -7.65
CA THR A 96 3.71 -8.52 -6.65
C THR A 96 3.85 -6.99 -6.62
N ALA A 97 3.88 -6.34 -7.78
CA ALA A 97 3.89 -4.89 -7.88
C ALA A 97 2.60 -4.28 -7.30
N CYS A 98 1.44 -4.89 -7.57
CA CYS A 98 0.16 -4.51 -6.99
C CYS A 98 0.18 -4.58 -5.45
N HIS A 99 0.66 -5.68 -4.87
CA HIS A 99 0.76 -5.84 -3.41
C HIS A 99 1.67 -4.78 -2.77
N VAL A 100 2.84 -4.54 -3.37
CA VAL A 100 3.76 -3.49 -2.88
C VAL A 100 3.12 -2.10 -3.02
N LYS A 101 2.42 -1.82 -4.12
CA LYS A 101 1.76 -0.52 -4.31
C LYS A 101 0.61 -0.29 -3.33
N LEU A 102 -0.15 -1.34 -2.99
CA LEU A 102 -1.17 -1.26 -1.96
C LEU A 102 -0.58 -0.94 -0.59
N ALA A 103 0.55 -1.57 -0.23
CA ALA A 103 1.26 -1.27 1.02
C ALA A 103 1.79 0.17 1.06
N ASP A 104 2.34 0.66 -0.06
CA ASP A 104 2.78 2.05 -0.22
C ASP A 104 1.61 3.04 -0.06
N LEU A 105 0.52 2.83 -0.79
CA LEU A 105 -0.68 3.67 -0.69
C LEU A 105 -1.25 3.67 0.73
N CYS A 106 -1.28 2.52 1.41
CA CYS A 106 -1.73 2.41 2.80
C CYS A 106 -0.86 3.25 3.75
N ASP A 107 0.47 3.19 3.63
CA ASP A 107 1.38 4.01 4.45
C ASP A 107 1.21 5.51 4.15
N ASN A 108 0.95 5.86 2.89
CA ASN A 108 0.74 7.24 2.43
C ASN A 108 -0.61 7.83 2.84
N MET A 109 -1.62 7.00 3.07
CA MET A 109 -2.96 7.40 3.53
C MET A 109 -3.07 7.54 5.05
N ASP A 110 -2.03 7.17 5.81
CA ASP A 110 -1.99 7.33 7.27
C ASP A 110 -1.85 8.81 7.69
N LEU A 111 -3.01 9.48 7.80
CA LEU A 111 -3.12 10.88 8.20
C LEU A 111 -2.74 11.17 9.64
N THR A 112 -2.61 10.15 10.51
CA THR A 112 -2.23 10.38 11.92
C THR A 112 -0.85 11.04 12.05
N ARG A 113 -0.09 11.04 10.95
CA ARG A 113 1.26 11.59 10.83
C ARG A 113 1.28 13.05 10.38
N ILE A 114 0.16 13.60 9.93
CA ILE A 114 0.03 14.98 9.47
C ILE A 114 -0.66 15.78 10.58
N GLY A 115 0.07 16.70 11.21
CA GLY A 115 -0.44 17.47 12.34
C GLY A 115 -1.63 18.39 11.99
N ASN A 116 -1.69 18.90 10.76
CA ASN A 116 -2.79 19.73 10.25
C ASN A 116 -3.09 19.38 8.79
N PRO A 117 -3.99 18.42 8.53
CA PRO A 117 -4.40 18.06 7.17
C PRO A 117 -5.00 19.24 6.42
N THR A 118 -4.71 19.34 5.12
CA THR A 118 -5.26 20.37 4.24
C THR A 118 -6.24 19.78 3.22
N ALA A 119 -7.07 20.62 2.57
CA ALA A 119 -7.94 20.16 1.47
C ALA A 119 -7.16 19.47 0.32
N LYS A 120 -5.89 19.83 0.11
CA LYS A 120 -5.01 19.14 -0.86
C LYS A 120 -4.64 17.73 -0.41
N ASP A 121 -4.55 17.49 0.89
CA ASP A 121 -4.31 16.15 1.43
C ASP A 121 -5.55 15.27 1.27
N GLU A 122 -6.74 15.82 1.48
CA GLU A 122 -8.02 15.12 1.26
C GLU A 122 -8.19 14.71 -0.22
N GLU A 123 -7.94 15.61 -1.17
CA GLU A 123 -7.99 15.29 -2.61
C GLU A 123 -6.98 14.21 -2.99
N ARG A 124 -5.78 14.26 -2.42
CA ARG A 124 -4.73 13.27 -2.64
C ARG A 124 -5.14 11.89 -2.11
N ILE A 125 -5.73 11.84 -0.92
CA ILE A 125 -6.22 10.59 -0.33
C ILE A 125 -7.36 10.01 -1.14
N LYS A 126 -8.28 10.84 -1.63
CA LYS A 126 -9.33 10.38 -2.53
C LYS A 126 -8.72 9.69 -3.77
N LYS A 127 -7.71 10.31 -4.37
CA LYS A 127 -6.98 9.71 -5.51
C LYS A 127 -6.27 8.40 -5.13
N TYR A 128 -5.67 8.33 -3.94
CA TYR A 128 -5.03 7.10 -3.46
C TYR A 128 -6.02 5.98 -3.20
N ASN A 129 -7.20 6.29 -2.64
CA ASN A 129 -8.30 5.33 -2.47
C ASN A 129 -8.80 4.81 -3.82
N GLU A 130 -9.03 5.69 -4.80
CA GLU A 130 -9.44 5.29 -6.16
C GLU A 130 -8.42 4.35 -6.81
N ALA A 131 -7.12 4.65 -6.67
CA ALA A 131 -6.06 3.78 -7.14
C ALA A 131 -6.03 2.43 -6.39
N ALA A 132 -6.14 2.44 -5.06
CA ALA A 132 -6.16 1.23 -4.25
C ALA A 132 -7.35 0.32 -4.60
N CYS A 133 -8.55 0.88 -4.79
CA CYS A 133 -9.72 0.12 -5.25
C CYS A 133 -9.45 -0.55 -6.60
N LYS A 134 -8.95 0.20 -7.60
CA LYS A 134 -8.65 -0.35 -8.93
C LYS A 134 -7.62 -1.48 -8.88
N ILE A 135 -6.61 -1.37 -8.02
CA ILE A 135 -5.58 -2.41 -7.83
C ILE A 135 -6.18 -3.64 -7.13
N SER A 136 -6.96 -3.43 -6.07
CA SER A 136 -7.58 -4.52 -5.33
C SER A 136 -8.57 -5.31 -6.19
N GLU A 137 -9.28 -4.64 -7.11
CA GLU A 137 -10.21 -5.28 -8.05
C GLU A 137 -9.50 -6.09 -9.14
N SER A 138 -8.27 -5.74 -9.50
CA SER A 138 -7.51 -6.45 -10.55
C SER A 138 -6.79 -7.69 -10.03
N LEU A 139 -6.45 -7.71 -8.75
CA LEU A 139 -5.78 -8.85 -8.14
C LEU A 139 -6.71 -10.08 -8.21
N PRO A 140 -6.21 -11.25 -8.63
CA PRO A 140 -7.03 -12.44 -8.67
C PRO A 140 -7.57 -12.72 -7.27
N LEU A 141 -8.90 -12.80 -7.14
CA LEU A 141 -9.52 -13.40 -5.97
C LEU A 141 -8.94 -14.81 -5.86
N ASN A 142 -8.12 -15.06 -4.84
CA ASN A 142 -7.54 -16.38 -4.61
C ASN A 142 -8.66 -17.38 -4.28
N ASP A 143 -9.21 -18.00 -5.32
CA ASP A 143 -10.24 -19.03 -5.27
C ASP A 143 -9.68 -20.35 -4.69
N ASP A 144 -8.35 -20.46 -4.62
CA ASP A 144 -7.61 -21.63 -4.16
C ASP A 144 -7.18 -21.56 -2.67
N THR A 145 -7.96 -20.87 -1.85
CA THR A 145 -7.75 -20.88 -0.39
C THR A 145 -8.38 -22.14 0.23
N LYS A 146 -7.75 -23.30 0.02
CA LYS A 146 -8.13 -24.63 0.56
C LYS A 146 -8.27 -24.70 2.09
N ASN A 147 -8.00 -23.61 2.82
CA ASN A 147 -8.11 -23.48 4.27
C ASN A 147 -8.72 -22.12 4.69
N ARG A 148 -9.72 -21.59 3.97
CA ARG A 148 -10.48 -20.43 4.47
C ARG A 148 -11.09 -20.75 5.83
N ARG A 149 -10.78 -19.90 6.83
CA ARG A 149 -11.43 -19.92 8.13
C ARG A 149 -12.40 -18.75 8.18
N VAL A 150 -13.68 -19.04 8.25
CA VAL A 150 -14.71 -18.04 8.53
C VAL A 150 -14.80 -17.90 10.04
N ILE A 151 -14.52 -16.70 10.54
CA ILE A 151 -14.64 -16.37 11.96
C ILE A 151 -15.90 -15.51 12.11
N SER A 152 -16.90 -16.05 12.81
CA SER A 152 -18.07 -15.26 13.20
C SER A 152 -17.74 -14.44 14.44
N ILE A 153 -17.95 -13.13 14.35
CA ILE A 153 -17.77 -12.20 15.46
C ILE A 153 -19.16 -11.78 15.94
N ASN A 154 -19.58 -12.29 17.09
CA ASN A 154 -20.80 -11.84 17.76
C ASN A 154 -20.43 -10.74 18.77
N GLY A 155 -20.85 -9.50 18.49
CA GLY A 155 -20.58 -8.35 19.36
C GLY A 155 -21.25 -7.09 18.84
N CYS A 156 -21.21 -6.02 19.64
CA CYS A 156 -21.66 -4.69 19.26
C CYS A 156 -20.45 -3.74 19.26
N VAL A 157 -20.41 -2.83 18.30
CA VAL A 157 -19.44 -1.75 18.25
C VAL A 157 -20.19 -0.45 18.51
N GLU A 158 -19.75 0.31 19.51
CA GLU A 158 -20.29 1.63 19.80
C GLU A 158 -19.50 2.68 19.01
N ILE A 159 -20.21 3.49 18.22
CA ILE A 159 -19.62 4.57 17.43
C ILE A 159 -19.93 5.92 18.06
N GLN A 160 -19.05 6.90 17.85
CA GLN A 160 -19.28 8.25 18.36
C GLN A 160 -20.47 8.91 17.66
N PRO A 161 -21.23 9.81 18.33
CA PRO A 161 -22.49 10.36 17.80
C PRO A 161 -22.38 11.13 16.48
N PHE A 162 -21.17 11.55 16.10
CA PHE A 162 -20.91 12.27 14.85
C PHE A 162 -20.61 11.33 13.67
N MET A 163 -20.46 10.03 13.89
CA MET A 163 -20.15 9.04 12.87
C MET A 163 -21.44 8.39 12.39
N THR A 164 -21.68 8.39 11.08
CA THR A 164 -22.83 7.71 10.48
C THR A 164 -22.57 6.20 10.35
N HIS A 165 -23.64 5.42 10.16
CA HIS A 165 -23.51 3.98 9.88
C HIS A 165 -22.67 3.71 8.63
N ASP A 166 -22.89 4.47 7.56
CA ASP A 166 -22.17 4.34 6.30
C ASP A 166 -20.69 4.72 6.45
N ASP A 167 -20.38 5.79 7.20
CA ASP A 167 -19.01 6.19 7.49
C ASP A 167 -18.25 5.12 8.28
N PHE A 168 -18.93 4.51 9.27
CA PHE A 168 -18.38 3.40 10.02
C PHE A 168 -18.13 2.19 9.11
N LEU A 169 -19.12 1.79 8.31
CA LEU A 169 -19.03 0.65 7.40
C LEU A 169 -17.86 0.79 6.43
N ASN A 170 -17.71 1.96 5.82
CA ASN A 170 -16.60 2.23 4.91
C ASN A 170 -15.26 2.09 5.62
N ARG A 171 -15.09 2.70 6.80
CA ARG A 171 -13.84 2.59 7.59
C ARG A 171 -13.57 1.15 8.04
N PHE A 172 -14.61 0.43 8.41
CA PHE A 172 -14.50 -0.95 8.86
C PHE A 172 -14.12 -1.89 7.72
N ILE A 173 -14.75 -1.75 6.55
CA ILE A 173 -14.40 -2.52 5.34
C ILE A 173 -12.95 -2.21 4.94
N CYS A 174 -12.57 -0.93 4.87
CA CYS A 174 -11.18 -0.55 4.58
C CYS A 174 -10.21 -1.15 5.60
N PHE A 175 -10.56 -1.15 6.89
CA PHE A 175 -9.75 -1.80 7.93
C PHE A 175 -9.61 -3.31 7.67
N VAL A 176 -10.71 -4.02 7.40
CA VAL A 176 -10.70 -5.47 7.13
C VAL A 176 -9.86 -5.79 5.89
N GLU A 177 -10.07 -5.08 4.79
CA GLU A 177 -9.38 -5.30 3.53
C GLU A 177 -7.89 -4.93 3.61
N SER A 178 -7.53 -3.89 4.36
CA SER A 178 -6.12 -3.52 4.60
C SER A 178 -5.32 -4.59 5.36
N HIS A 179 -5.99 -5.54 6.02
CA HIS A 179 -5.37 -6.69 6.69
C HIS A 179 -5.43 -7.98 5.87
N GLY A 180 -5.82 -7.88 4.58
CA GLY A 180 -5.99 -9.05 3.70
C GLY A 180 -7.18 -9.93 4.09
N TRP A 181 -8.10 -9.40 4.90
CA TRP A 181 -9.33 -10.08 5.28
C TRP A 181 -10.46 -9.67 4.33
N TYR A 182 -11.52 -10.48 4.30
CA TYR A 182 -12.70 -10.21 3.47
C TYR A 182 -13.93 -10.07 4.36
N PHE A 183 -14.66 -8.96 4.20
CA PHE A 183 -15.94 -8.77 4.86
C PHE A 183 -17.08 -9.22 3.93
N GLY A 184 -17.64 -10.39 4.21
CA GLY A 184 -18.76 -10.96 3.45
C GLY A 184 -20.13 -10.86 4.12
N GLY A 185 -20.23 -10.12 5.23
CA GLY A 185 -21.45 -9.97 6.03
C GLY A 185 -22.17 -8.65 5.78
N GLY A 186 -23.42 -8.55 6.24
CA GLY A 186 -24.07 -7.25 6.43
C GLY A 186 -23.88 -6.77 7.86
N THR A 187 -23.71 -5.47 8.06
CA THR A 187 -23.90 -4.85 9.38
C THR A 187 -25.34 -4.37 9.50
N GLU A 188 -25.85 -4.35 10.72
CA GLU A 188 -27.16 -3.78 11.02
C GLU A 188 -27.01 -2.72 12.11
N ASP A 189 -27.63 -1.56 11.92
CA ASP A 189 -27.76 -0.57 12.98
C ASP A 189 -28.86 -1.02 13.95
N VAL A 190 -28.43 -1.41 15.15
CA VAL A 190 -29.31 -1.89 16.23
C VAL A 190 -29.47 -0.86 17.35
N THR A 191 -29.02 0.38 17.16
CA THR A 191 -29.02 1.44 18.20
C THR A 191 -30.42 1.68 18.79
N ASN A 192 -31.47 1.42 18.01
CA ASN A 192 -32.87 1.57 18.42
C ASN A 192 -33.69 0.27 18.34
N LYS A 193 -33.04 -0.89 18.28
CA LYS A 193 -33.75 -2.18 18.36
C LYS A 193 -33.79 -2.63 19.81
N GLU A 194 -35.00 -2.73 20.35
CA GLU A 194 -35.28 -3.27 21.70
C GLU A 194 -34.82 -4.73 21.85
#